data_AF-A0A5J5CFR1-F1
#
_entry.id   AF-A0A5J5CFR1-F1
#
_cell.length_a   1.000
_cell.length_b   1.000
_cell.length_c   1.000
_cell.angle_alpha   90.00
_cell.angle_beta   90.00
_cell.angle_gamma   90.00
#
_symmetry.space_group_name_H-M   'P 1'
#
loop_
_entity.id
_entity.type
_entity.pdbx_description
1 polymer ?
#
loop_
_entity_poly.entity_id
_entity_poly.type
_entity_poly.pdbx_seq_one_letter_code
_entity_poly.pdbx_strand_id
1 'polypeptide(L)'
;MQVVNELYPIWTYSYLVLLFPVFLATDYLCYKPVLVLQATSLVVTYAMLLKTQGMLAMQLLECFFGLATATEVAYYSYIYSVVEPAHYQRVTGICRSIALFGSAAGSLIGQLLLSVAQVQLVHLVIITLTSAAVACVAPWFLPMPKRSLFFHKSPGPAEERPRTCNTALLEKAGDSESELPLNSQDVSTMSRSFKTENHCSGLLEVLRILFDDFVQCYRYQPLLAWSLWWALATCGYFQVINYAQALWENVRPSHDYEIYNGYVETLSTVLGALAALLVGYLPVCWALWGELALCALSLLMAVCVFVMDTLRNIWLCYSSYILFRATYMLLITVA
;
A
#
# COMPACT_ATOMS: atom_id res chain seq x y z
N MET A 1 -11.31 -24.13 10.23
CA MET A 1 -11.15 -24.03 8.76
C MET A 1 -12.35 -23.40 8.06
N GLN A 2 -13.59 -23.85 8.29
CA GLN A 2 -14.76 -23.36 7.53
C GLN A 2 -15.00 -21.85 7.69
N VAL A 3 -14.86 -21.31 8.91
CA VAL A 3 -14.99 -19.87 9.19
C VAL A 3 -13.91 -19.05 8.46
N VAL A 4 -12.68 -19.54 8.42
CA VAL A 4 -11.53 -18.85 7.78
C VAL A 4 -11.70 -18.80 6.27
N ASN A 5 -12.17 -19.89 5.66
CA ASN A 5 -12.46 -19.94 4.23
C ASN A 5 -13.64 -19.05 3.82
N GLU A 6 -14.56 -18.74 4.74
CA GLU A 6 -15.68 -17.82 4.48
C GLU A 6 -15.31 -16.36 4.76
N LEU A 7 -14.39 -16.08 5.68
CA LEU A 7 -13.99 -14.72 6.06
C LEU A 7 -12.99 -14.06 5.10
N TYR A 8 -11.87 -14.73 4.80
CA TYR A 8 -10.80 -14.12 3.99
C TYR A 8 -11.23 -13.67 2.58
N PRO A 9 -12.15 -14.37 1.88
CA PRO A 9 -12.66 -13.87 0.61
C PRO A 9 -13.38 -12.53 0.76
N ILE A 10 -14.13 -12.33 1.85
CA ILE A 10 -14.91 -11.10 2.08
C ILE A 10 -13.98 -9.91 2.26
N TRP A 11 -12.93 -10.06 3.06
CA TRP A 11 -11.88 -9.04 3.17
C TRP A 11 -11.28 -8.70 1.80
N THR A 12 -10.90 -9.72 1.04
CA THR A 12 -10.25 -9.57 -0.27
C THR A 12 -11.16 -8.87 -1.29
N TYR A 13 -12.42 -9.29 -1.39
CA TYR A 13 -13.39 -8.68 -2.32
C TYR A 13 -13.76 -7.26 -1.89
N SER A 14 -13.97 -7.02 -0.60
CA SER A 14 -14.21 -5.67 -0.08
C SER A 14 -13.03 -4.75 -0.35
N TYR A 15 -11.80 -5.21 -0.11
CA TYR A 15 -10.58 -4.47 -0.42
C TYR A 15 -10.52 -4.09 -1.91
N LEU A 16 -10.72 -5.05 -2.81
CA LEU A 16 -10.71 -4.82 -4.26
C LEU A 16 -11.75 -3.79 -4.70
N VAL A 17 -12.99 -3.92 -4.23
CA VAL A 17 -14.10 -3.02 -4.58
C VAL A 17 -13.88 -1.62 -4.01
N LEU A 18 -13.34 -1.52 -2.79
CA LEU A 18 -13.12 -0.24 -2.10
C LEU A 18 -11.88 0.50 -2.59
N LEU A 19 -10.90 -0.17 -3.20
CA LEU A 19 -9.66 0.44 -3.66
C LEU A 19 -9.90 1.57 -4.67
N PHE A 20 -10.80 1.37 -5.63
CA PHE A 20 -11.12 2.38 -6.65
C PHE A 20 -11.86 3.61 -6.08
N PRO A 21 -12.96 3.45 -5.30
CA PRO A 21 -13.60 4.56 -4.60
C PRO A 21 -12.65 5.30 -3.66
N VAL A 22 -11.83 4.58 -2.88
CA VAL A 22 -10.88 5.18 -1.94
C VAL A 22 -9.80 5.95 -2.68
N PHE A 23 -9.28 5.44 -3.79
CA PHE A 23 -8.31 6.15 -4.63
C PHE A 23 -8.88 7.49 -5.10
N LEU A 24 -10.10 7.51 -5.63
CA LEU A 24 -10.75 8.74 -6.08
C LEU A 24 -11.07 9.68 -4.92
N ALA A 25 -11.58 9.14 -3.81
CA ALA A 25 -11.89 9.90 -2.60
C ALA A 25 -10.63 10.51 -1.97
N THR A 26 -9.48 9.84 -2.06
CA THR A 26 -8.21 10.32 -1.53
C THR A 26 -7.77 11.61 -2.19
N ASP A 27 -7.88 11.70 -3.51
CA ASP A 27 -7.54 12.91 -4.23
C ASP A 27 -8.60 14.01 -4.09
N TYR A 28 -9.89 13.63 -4.00
CA TYR A 28 -10.99 14.58 -3.81
C TYR A 28 -10.99 15.22 -2.41
N LEU A 29 -10.74 14.42 -1.36
CA LEU A 29 -10.83 14.84 0.05
C LEU A 29 -9.51 15.38 0.62
N CYS A 30 -8.48 15.54 -0.22
CA CYS A 30 -7.14 16.00 0.20
C CYS A 30 -6.56 15.14 1.34
N TYR A 31 -6.64 13.81 1.21
CA TYR A 31 -5.98 12.78 2.02
C TYR A 31 -6.36 12.69 3.52
N LYS A 32 -6.47 13.81 4.25
CA LYS A 32 -6.67 13.83 5.72
C LYS A 32 -7.95 13.11 6.18
N PRO A 33 -9.13 13.29 5.55
CA PRO A 33 -10.34 12.54 5.93
C PRO A 33 -10.20 11.04 5.68
N VAL A 34 -9.43 10.64 4.66
CA VAL A 34 -9.18 9.23 4.36
C VAL A 34 -8.28 8.58 5.42
N LEU A 35 -7.30 9.31 5.97
CA LEU A 35 -6.49 8.85 7.10
C LEU A 35 -7.31 8.68 8.39
N VAL A 36 -8.24 9.60 8.65
CA VAL A 36 -9.17 9.47 9.80
C VAL A 36 -10.10 8.28 9.58
N LEU A 37 -10.61 8.09 8.36
CA LEU A 37 -11.44 6.94 8.01
C LEU A 37 -10.69 5.62 8.22
N GLN A 38 -9.42 5.55 7.82
CA GLN A 38 -8.56 4.39 8.06
C GLN A 38 -8.47 4.08 9.56
N ALA A 39 -8.07 5.05 10.37
CA ALA A 39 -7.86 4.81 11.80
C ALA A 39 -9.17 4.47 12.54
N THR A 40 -10.28 5.12 12.20
CA THR A 40 -11.59 4.82 12.77
C THR A 40 -12.07 3.42 12.38
N SER A 41 -11.86 3.00 11.12
CA SER A 41 -12.22 1.65 10.68
C SER A 41 -11.42 0.54 11.39
N LEU A 42 -10.14 0.77 11.70
CA LEU A 42 -9.35 -0.16 12.53
C LEU A 42 -9.88 -0.26 13.97
N VAL A 43 -10.22 0.86 14.61
CA VAL A 43 -10.80 0.86 15.96
C VAL A 43 -12.13 0.10 15.98
N VAL A 44 -13.00 0.31 14.98
CA VAL A 44 -14.26 -0.42 14.84
C VAL A 44 -14.00 -1.92 14.67
N THR A 45 -13.04 -2.30 13.83
CA THR A 45 -12.67 -3.71 13.59
C THR A 45 -12.28 -4.41 14.89
N TYR A 46 -11.33 -3.86 15.66
CA TYR A 46 -10.89 -4.47 16.91
C TYR A 46 -11.94 -4.40 18.03
N ALA A 47 -12.78 -3.36 18.06
CA ALA A 47 -13.90 -3.29 18.99
C ALA A 47 -14.97 -4.35 18.71
N MET A 48 -15.27 -4.59 17.42
CA MET A 48 -16.18 -5.66 16.99
C MET A 48 -15.58 -7.04 17.30
N LEU A 49 -14.26 -7.21 17.14
CA LEU A 49 -13.58 -8.46 17.45
C LEU A 49 -13.76 -8.89 18.92
N LEU A 50 -13.78 -7.93 19.85
CA LEU A 50 -13.97 -8.20 21.28
C LEU A 50 -15.42 -8.53 21.64
N LYS A 51 -16.38 -7.83 21.04
CA LYS A 51 -17.77 -7.84 21.48
C LYS A 51 -18.66 -8.82 20.74
N THR A 52 -18.27 -9.26 19.54
CA THR A 52 -19.22 -9.88 18.63
C THR A 52 -18.99 -11.37 18.44
N GLN A 53 -20.08 -12.13 18.60
CA GLN A 53 -20.12 -13.55 18.31
C GLN A 53 -21.20 -13.81 17.25
N GLY A 54 -20.78 -14.23 16.06
CA GLY A 54 -21.70 -14.53 14.96
C GLY A 54 -21.05 -14.35 13.59
N MET A 55 -21.52 -15.14 12.61
CA MET A 55 -20.96 -15.15 11.25
C MET A 55 -21.09 -13.78 10.58
N LEU A 56 -22.32 -13.22 10.52
CA LEU A 56 -22.57 -11.92 9.88
C LEU A 56 -21.72 -10.79 10.47
N ALA A 57 -21.49 -10.80 11.78
CA ALA A 57 -20.66 -9.82 12.43
C ALA A 57 -19.18 -9.94 12.07
N MET A 58 -18.67 -11.17 11.95
CA MET A 58 -17.32 -11.43 11.49
C MET A 58 -17.15 -11.03 10.01
N GLN A 59 -18.17 -11.23 9.18
CA GLN A 59 -18.17 -10.74 7.79
C GLN A 59 -18.15 -9.20 7.70
N LEU A 60 -18.94 -8.52 8.53
CA LEU A 60 -18.92 -7.05 8.63
C LEU A 60 -17.57 -6.53 9.15
N LEU A 61 -16.98 -7.22 10.13
CA LEU A 61 -15.65 -6.92 10.64
C LEU A 61 -14.60 -6.98 9.53
N GLU A 62 -14.60 -8.04 8.71
CA GLU A 62 -13.68 -8.16 7.58
C GLU A 62 -13.92 -7.09 6.51
N CYS A 63 -15.16 -6.62 6.34
CA CYS A 63 -15.46 -5.49 5.46
C CYS A 63 -14.81 -4.19 5.97
N PHE A 64 -14.93 -3.88 7.27
CA PHE A 64 -14.26 -2.72 7.87
C PHE A 64 -12.72 -2.86 7.84
N PHE A 65 -12.20 -4.07 8.02
CA PHE A 65 -10.77 -4.33 7.89
C PHE A 65 -10.30 -4.16 6.43
N GLY A 66 -11.11 -4.57 5.46
CA GLY A 66 -10.87 -4.32 4.03
C GLY A 66 -10.86 -2.83 3.69
N LEU A 67 -11.76 -2.04 4.29
CA LEU A 67 -11.76 -0.58 4.18
C LEU A 67 -10.49 0.05 4.77
N ALA A 68 -10.06 -0.40 5.96
CA ALA A 68 -8.81 0.05 6.58
C ALA A 68 -7.60 -0.24 5.67
N THR A 69 -7.57 -1.42 5.06
CA THR A 69 -6.48 -1.83 4.17
C THR A 69 -6.50 -1.02 2.86
N ALA A 70 -7.69 -0.77 2.28
CA ALA A 70 -7.84 0.03 1.07
C ALA A 70 -7.36 1.48 1.24
N THR A 71 -7.60 2.04 2.44
CA THR A 71 -7.20 3.41 2.79
C THR A 71 -5.72 3.55 3.15
N GLU A 72 -4.99 2.45 3.37
CA GLU A 72 -3.54 2.50 3.61
C GLU A 72 -2.75 3.04 2.41
N VAL A 73 -3.21 2.79 1.19
CA VAL A 73 -2.57 3.31 -0.04
C VAL A 73 -2.59 4.86 -0.06
N ALA A 74 -3.60 5.46 0.57
CA ALA A 74 -3.71 6.90 0.71
C ALA A 74 -2.63 7.50 1.63
N TYR A 75 -2.10 6.73 2.57
CA TYR A 75 -1.09 7.19 3.53
C TYR A 75 0.23 7.56 2.85
N TYR A 76 0.75 6.70 1.97
CA TYR A 76 1.96 7.01 1.21
C TYR A 76 1.73 8.19 0.26
N SER A 77 0.55 8.26 -0.35
CA SER A 77 0.17 9.36 -1.24
C SER A 77 0.11 10.71 -0.49
N TYR A 78 -0.39 10.72 0.75
CA TYR A 78 -0.35 11.89 1.63
C TYR A 78 1.08 12.35 1.91
N ILE A 79 1.98 11.44 2.28
CA ILE A 79 3.38 11.76 2.57
C ILE A 79 4.02 12.46 1.37
N TYR A 80 3.82 11.94 0.16
CA TYR A 80 4.39 12.53 -1.06
C TYR A 80 3.80 13.90 -1.41
N SER A 81 2.55 14.17 -1.02
CA SER A 81 1.92 15.48 -1.23
C SER A 81 2.47 16.58 -0.32
N VAL A 82 3.04 16.22 0.83
CA VAL A 82 3.55 17.18 1.84
C VAL A 82 5.06 17.35 1.76
N VAL A 83 5.78 16.31 1.37
CA VAL A 83 7.25 16.29 1.32
C VAL A 83 7.76 16.78 -0.04
N GLU A 84 8.95 17.39 -0.06
CA GLU A 84 9.61 17.75 -1.32
C GLU A 84 10.20 16.53 -2.05
N PRO A 85 10.21 16.49 -3.40
CA PRO A 85 10.70 15.34 -4.16
C PRO A 85 12.12 14.88 -3.82
N ALA A 86 13.01 15.81 -3.47
CA ALA A 86 14.39 15.50 -3.08
C ALA A 86 14.49 14.58 -1.84
N HIS A 87 13.45 14.55 -1.00
CA HIS A 87 13.43 13.79 0.24
C HIS A 87 12.55 12.53 0.19
N TYR A 88 11.90 12.23 -0.95
CA TYR A 88 10.97 11.09 -1.06
C TYR A 88 11.60 9.76 -0.68
N GLN A 89 12.76 9.42 -1.23
CA GLN A 89 13.41 8.14 -0.92
C GLN A 89 13.76 8.01 0.58
N ARG A 90 14.24 9.10 1.19
CA ARG A 90 14.62 9.12 2.62
C ARG A 90 13.39 8.95 3.52
N VAL A 91 12.32 9.69 3.26
CA VAL A 91 11.09 9.61 4.06
C VAL A 91 10.43 8.24 3.90
N THR A 92 10.32 7.72 2.68
CA THR A 92 9.78 6.37 2.43
C THR A 92 10.60 5.30 3.12
N GLY A 93 11.93 5.40 3.09
CA GLY A 93 12.83 4.49 3.81
C GLY A 93 12.59 4.51 5.31
N ILE A 94 12.44 5.70 5.91
CA ILE A 94 12.14 5.85 7.35
C ILE A 94 10.76 5.27 7.68
N CYS A 95 9.72 5.62 6.92
CA CYS A 95 8.36 5.11 7.13
C CYS A 95 8.30 3.58 7.05
N ARG A 96 8.91 2.98 6.03
CA ARG A 96 8.98 1.51 5.90
C ARG A 96 9.77 0.87 7.03
N SER A 97 10.88 1.48 7.46
CA SER A 97 11.67 0.98 8.58
C SER A 97 10.88 0.99 9.88
N ILE A 98 10.12 2.06 10.16
CA ILE A 98 9.24 2.16 11.33
C ILE A 98 8.12 1.12 11.25
N ALA A 99 7.51 0.91 10.08
CA ALA A 99 6.46 -0.10 9.90
C ALA A 99 6.99 -1.52 10.14
N LEU A 100 8.15 -1.87 9.57
CA LEU A 100 8.79 -3.17 9.78
C LEU A 100 9.20 -3.37 11.24
N PHE A 101 9.79 -2.34 11.87
CA PHE A 101 10.13 -2.38 13.29
C PHE A 101 8.90 -2.54 14.17
N GLY A 102 7.83 -1.81 13.88
CA GLY A 102 6.55 -1.90 14.60
C GLY A 102 5.92 -3.29 14.47
N SER A 103 5.95 -3.88 13.27
CA SER A 103 5.50 -5.26 13.03
C SER A 103 6.34 -6.27 13.83
N ALA A 104 7.66 -6.20 13.73
CA ALA A 104 8.55 -7.11 14.46
C ALA A 104 8.41 -6.97 15.98
N ALA A 105 8.38 -5.73 16.49
CA ALA A 105 8.18 -5.45 17.91
C ALA A 105 6.80 -5.92 18.39
N GLY A 106 5.74 -5.67 17.62
CA GLY A 106 4.38 -6.12 17.93
C GLY A 106 4.26 -7.64 18.00
N SER A 107 4.81 -8.35 17.01
CA SER A 107 4.85 -9.81 17.00
C SER A 107 5.65 -10.39 18.16
N LEU A 108 6.80 -9.79 18.49
CA LEU A 108 7.64 -10.23 19.60
C LEU A 108 6.97 -9.98 20.95
N ILE A 109 6.45 -8.76 21.18
CA ILE A 109 5.73 -8.39 22.40
C ILE A 109 4.49 -9.29 22.57
N GLY A 110 3.71 -9.48 21.50
CA GLY A 110 2.55 -10.37 21.52
C GLY A 110 2.92 -11.80 21.93
N GLN A 111 4.00 -12.33 21.37
CA GLN A 111 4.50 -13.67 21.70
C GLN A 111 5.03 -13.77 23.14
N LEU A 112 5.74 -12.74 23.63
CA LEU A 112 6.25 -12.69 25.00
C LEU A 112 5.11 -12.61 26.01
N LEU A 113 4.08 -11.80 25.76
CA LEU A 113 2.89 -11.73 26.61
C LEU A 113 2.16 -13.08 26.67
N LEU A 114 2.04 -13.77 25.53
CA LEU A 114 1.40 -15.08 25.48
C LEU A 114 2.23 -16.16 26.21
N SER A 115 3.54 -16.23 25.94
CA SER A 115 4.40 -17.32 26.44
C SER A 115 4.88 -17.11 27.87
N VAL A 116 5.36 -15.92 28.22
CA VAL A 116 5.96 -15.63 29.53
C VAL A 116 4.91 -15.20 30.54
N ALA A 117 4.01 -14.30 30.14
CA ALA A 117 3.00 -13.76 31.05
C ALA A 117 1.70 -14.58 31.07
N GLN A 118 1.60 -15.64 30.25
CA GLN A 118 0.42 -16.54 30.16
C GLN A 118 -0.89 -15.76 29.99
N VAL A 119 -0.80 -14.62 29.29
CA VAL A 119 -1.92 -13.69 29.11
C VAL A 119 -2.87 -14.28 28.06
N GLN A 120 -4.17 -14.30 28.39
CA GLN A 120 -5.20 -14.76 27.46
C GLN A 120 -5.26 -13.88 26.20
N LEU A 121 -5.54 -14.47 25.03
CA LEU A 121 -5.62 -13.79 23.73
C LEU A 121 -6.48 -12.52 23.74
N VAL A 122 -7.56 -12.49 24.54
CA VAL A 122 -8.47 -11.35 24.68
C VAL A 122 -7.73 -10.08 25.13
N HIS A 123 -6.75 -10.20 26.03
CA HIS A 123 -5.99 -9.05 26.51
C HIS A 123 -5.03 -8.51 25.44
N LEU A 124 -4.50 -9.37 24.58
CA LEU A 124 -3.72 -8.96 23.41
C LEU A 124 -4.56 -8.11 22.45
N VAL A 125 -5.82 -8.51 22.23
CA VAL A 125 -6.77 -7.72 21.43
C VAL A 125 -7.10 -6.39 22.11
N ILE A 126 -7.27 -6.36 23.44
CA ILE A 126 -7.48 -5.11 24.19
C ILE A 126 -6.28 -4.17 24.05
N ILE A 127 -5.05 -4.66 24.20
CA ILE A 127 -3.83 -3.86 24.01
C ILE A 127 -3.74 -3.31 22.58
N THR A 128 -4.09 -4.13 21.59
CA THR A 128 -4.12 -3.70 20.19
C THR A 128 -5.16 -2.60 19.98
N LEU A 129 -6.36 -2.77 20.54
CA LEU A 129 -7.44 -1.78 20.47
C LEU A 129 -7.04 -0.46 21.14
N THR A 130 -6.41 -0.48 22.31
CA THR A 130 -5.96 0.75 22.98
C THR A 130 -4.88 1.45 22.17
N SER A 131 -3.93 0.70 21.60
CA SER A 131 -2.91 1.26 20.70
C SER A 131 -3.51 1.90 19.44
N ALA A 132 -4.50 1.25 18.82
CA ALA A 132 -5.22 1.76 17.66
C ALA A 132 -6.03 3.01 17.98
N ALA A 133 -6.68 3.06 19.16
CA ALA A 133 -7.43 4.23 19.62
C ALA A 133 -6.51 5.44 19.85
N VAL A 134 -5.32 5.24 20.42
CA VAL A 134 -4.30 6.30 20.56
C VAL A 134 -3.80 6.74 19.19
N ALA A 135 -3.50 5.81 18.28
CA ALA A 135 -3.07 6.14 16.92
C ALA A 135 -4.13 6.92 16.13
N CYS A 136 -5.43 6.69 16.39
CA CYS A 136 -6.53 7.41 15.76
C CYS A 136 -6.55 8.92 16.05
N VAL A 137 -5.88 9.36 17.11
CA VAL A 137 -5.76 10.78 17.46
C VAL A 137 -4.70 11.49 16.59
N ALA A 138 -3.67 10.79 16.14
CA ALA A 138 -2.56 11.40 15.40
C ALA A 138 -2.98 12.09 14.08
N PRO A 139 -3.88 11.51 13.25
CA PRO A 139 -4.34 12.16 12.02
C PRO A 139 -5.03 13.51 12.23
N TRP A 140 -5.61 13.79 13.39
CA TRP A 140 -6.25 15.08 13.64
C TRP A 140 -5.25 16.23 13.70
N PHE A 141 -4.03 15.96 14.15
CA PHE A 141 -2.95 16.95 14.24
C PHE A 141 -2.17 17.14 12.94
N LEU A 142 -2.43 16.31 11.91
CA LEU A 142 -1.73 16.41 10.63
C LEU A 142 -2.15 17.66 9.83
N PRO A 143 -1.20 18.34 9.15
CA PRO A 143 -1.50 19.47 8.28
C PRO A 143 -2.33 19.04 7.08
N MET A 144 -3.30 19.88 6.68
CA MET A 144 -4.05 19.65 5.45
C MET A 144 -3.17 19.99 4.24
N PRO A 145 -2.98 19.06 3.30
CA PRO A 145 -2.20 19.32 2.10
C PRO A 145 -2.99 20.27 1.19
N LYS A 146 -2.31 21.30 0.69
CA LYS A 146 -2.93 22.38 -0.12
C LYS A 146 -2.99 22.07 -1.62
N ARG A 147 -2.39 20.96 -2.06
CA ARG A 147 -2.31 20.54 -3.47
C ARG A 147 -2.95 19.16 -3.60
N SER A 148 -3.91 19.02 -4.50
CA SER A 148 -4.40 17.71 -4.95
C SER A 148 -3.93 17.46 -6.38
N LEU A 149 -3.79 16.19 -6.76
CA LEU A 149 -3.09 15.76 -7.95
C LEU A 149 -3.92 16.04 -9.23
N PHE A 150 -5.25 15.91 -9.14
CA PHE A 150 -6.16 16.18 -10.26
C PHE A 150 -7.11 17.36 -10.06
N PHE A 151 -7.64 17.59 -8.85
CA PHE A 151 -8.73 18.56 -8.64
C PHE A 151 -8.30 19.98 -8.24
N HIS A 152 -7.13 20.14 -7.61
CA HIS A 152 -6.63 21.43 -7.13
C HIS A 152 -5.24 21.75 -7.69
N LYS A 153 -5.16 21.93 -9.02
CA LYS A 153 -4.01 22.61 -9.63
C LYS A 153 -4.09 24.10 -9.29
N SER A 154 -3.10 24.62 -8.57
CA SER A 154 -2.92 26.07 -8.46
C SER A 154 -2.57 26.62 -9.86
N PRO A 155 -3.12 27.76 -10.29
CA PRO A 155 -2.68 28.43 -11.50
C PRO A 155 -1.31 29.06 -11.23
N GLY A 156 -0.25 28.27 -11.30
CA GLY A 156 1.14 28.71 -11.35
C GLY A 156 1.65 28.64 -12.78
N PRO A 157 2.54 29.56 -13.19
CA PRO A 157 2.90 29.77 -14.59
C PRO A 157 3.58 28.52 -15.16
N ALA A 158 3.09 28.10 -16.33
CA ALA A 158 3.67 27.14 -17.27
C ALA A 158 4.94 26.41 -16.77
N GLU A 159 4.77 25.22 -16.19
CA GLU A 159 5.87 24.26 -16.08
C GLU A 159 6.32 23.88 -17.49
N GLU A 160 7.56 24.23 -17.77
CA GLU A 160 8.32 23.83 -18.94
C GLU A 160 8.28 22.31 -19.07
N ARG A 161 7.79 21.87 -20.23
CA ARG A 161 7.91 20.48 -20.68
C ARG A 161 9.39 20.05 -20.63
N PRO A 162 9.70 18.78 -20.33
CA PRO A 162 11.06 18.28 -20.46
C PRO A 162 11.49 18.40 -21.92
N ARG A 163 12.55 19.16 -22.17
CA ARG A 163 13.19 19.29 -23.47
C ARG A 163 13.86 17.97 -23.83
N THR A 164 13.19 17.15 -24.62
CA THR A 164 13.85 16.09 -25.39
C THR A 164 14.59 16.75 -26.55
N CYS A 165 15.90 16.57 -26.58
CA CYS A 165 16.78 16.97 -27.67
C CYS A 165 16.41 16.19 -28.94
N ASN A 166 16.23 16.88 -30.08
CA ASN A 166 16.86 16.55 -31.37
C ASN A 166 16.34 17.43 -32.54
N THR A 167 17.31 18.11 -33.18
CA THR A 167 17.47 18.36 -34.62
C THR A 167 16.51 19.30 -35.37
N ALA A 168 17.01 20.51 -35.71
CA ALA A 168 16.95 21.22 -37.01
C ALA A 168 17.29 22.72 -36.77
N LEU A 169 18.52 23.15 -37.06
CA LEU A 169 18.88 23.93 -38.26
C LEU A 169 18.20 25.31 -38.42
N LEU A 170 19.02 26.34 -38.17
CA LEU A 170 19.25 27.55 -38.99
C LEU A 170 18.14 28.61 -39.19
N GLU A 171 18.58 29.87 -39.06
CA GLU A 171 17.98 31.16 -39.47
C GLU A 171 16.88 31.74 -38.55
N LYS A 172 16.85 33.03 -38.20
CA LYS A 172 17.64 34.24 -38.48
C LYS A 172 17.23 35.27 -37.42
N ALA A 173 18.19 35.98 -36.83
CA ALA A 173 17.92 37.16 -36.01
C ALA A 173 17.72 38.38 -36.90
N GLY A 174 16.69 39.19 -36.59
CA GLY A 174 16.39 40.47 -37.21
C GLY A 174 15.58 41.33 -36.25
N ASP A 175 16.14 42.49 -35.95
CA ASP A 175 15.69 43.52 -35.00
C ASP A 175 14.38 44.23 -35.36
N SER A 176 13.83 44.89 -34.33
CA SER A 176 13.36 46.29 -34.32
C SER A 176 11.93 46.55 -33.82
N GLU A 177 11.90 47.56 -32.96
CA GLU A 177 10.86 48.16 -32.16
C GLU A 177 9.69 48.80 -32.94
N SER A 178 8.59 49.04 -32.20
CA SER A 178 7.86 50.32 -32.06
C SER A 178 6.35 50.33 -32.40
N GLU A 179 5.66 51.18 -31.62
CA GLU A 179 4.33 51.81 -31.85
C GLU A 179 3.06 51.14 -31.24
N LEU A 180 2.67 51.66 -30.07
CA LEU A 180 1.28 51.94 -29.60
C LEU A 180 0.74 53.23 -30.29
N PRO A 181 -0.49 53.78 -30.08
CA PRO A 181 -1.65 53.38 -29.23
C PRO A 181 -3.08 53.65 -29.83
N LEU A 182 -4.11 53.52 -28.96
CA LEU A 182 -5.49 54.11 -28.96
C LEU A 182 -6.58 53.39 -29.79
N ASN A 183 -7.85 53.27 -29.38
CA ASN A 183 -8.64 53.61 -28.17
C ASN A 183 -10.08 53.09 -28.42
N SER A 184 -10.79 52.65 -27.38
CA SER A 184 -12.20 52.98 -27.04
C SER A 184 -12.94 51.81 -26.39
N GLN A 185 -13.06 51.90 -25.06
CA GLN A 185 -14.27 51.72 -24.26
C GLN A 185 -15.32 50.70 -24.73
N ASP A 186 -15.52 49.65 -23.93
CA ASP A 186 -16.77 49.54 -23.16
C ASP A 186 -16.61 48.62 -21.95
N VAL A 187 -16.69 49.25 -20.78
CA VAL A 187 -16.84 48.59 -19.49
C VAL A 187 -18.29 48.14 -19.38
N SER A 188 -18.53 46.84 -19.53
CA SER A 188 -19.72 46.20 -18.97
C SER A 188 -19.30 45.12 -18.00
N THR A 189 -19.14 45.56 -16.74
CA THR A 189 -19.22 44.72 -15.56
C THR A 189 -20.59 44.03 -15.57
N MET A 190 -20.64 42.80 -16.06
CA MET A 190 -21.74 41.88 -15.76
C MET A 190 -21.10 40.60 -15.22
N SER A 191 -21.02 40.60 -13.90
CA SER A 191 -20.99 39.42 -13.04
C SER A 191 -21.33 38.11 -13.77
N ARG A 192 -20.30 37.38 -14.20
CA ARG A 192 -20.44 35.93 -14.36
C ARG A 192 -20.60 35.37 -12.95
N SER A 193 -21.87 35.33 -12.53
CA SER A 193 -22.38 34.35 -11.60
C SER A 193 -21.65 33.04 -11.91
N PHE A 194 -20.74 32.64 -11.04
CA PHE A 194 -20.18 31.29 -11.05
C PHE A 194 -21.37 30.39 -10.72
N LYS A 195 -22.06 29.99 -11.78
CA LYS A 195 -23.10 28.99 -11.75
C LYS A 195 -22.52 27.76 -11.08
N THR A 196 -23.17 27.37 -10.00
CA THR A 196 -23.11 26.08 -9.35
C THR A 196 -23.69 25.00 -10.30
N GLU A 197 -23.07 24.79 -11.46
CA GLU A 197 -23.42 23.75 -12.43
C GLU A 197 -22.13 23.24 -13.06
N ASN A 198 -21.60 22.12 -12.54
CA ASN A 198 -20.85 21.07 -13.26
C ASN A 198 -19.91 20.19 -12.41
N HIS A 199 -20.25 19.91 -11.15
CA HIS A 199 -19.45 19.03 -10.28
C HIS A 199 -19.27 17.60 -10.84
N CYS A 200 -20.29 17.05 -11.52
CA CYS A 200 -20.20 15.73 -12.17
C CYS A 200 -19.32 15.72 -13.44
N SER A 201 -19.22 16.84 -14.16
CA SER A 201 -18.42 16.89 -15.39
C SER A 201 -16.92 16.80 -15.10
N GLY A 202 -16.46 17.36 -13.98
CA GLY A 202 -15.06 17.29 -13.57
C GLY A 202 -14.62 15.87 -13.19
N LEU A 203 -15.46 15.13 -12.44
CA LEU A 203 -15.16 13.75 -12.08
C LEU A 203 -15.17 12.82 -13.31
N LEU A 204 -16.16 12.96 -14.19
CA LEU A 204 -16.24 12.16 -15.41
C LEU A 204 -15.06 12.43 -16.35
N GLU A 205 -14.61 13.69 -16.43
CA GLU A 205 -13.42 14.07 -17.20
C GLU A 205 -12.14 13.49 -16.60
N VAL A 206 -11.97 13.57 -15.27
CA VAL A 206 -10.82 12.94 -14.58
C VAL A 206 -10.82 11.42 -14.79
N LEU A 207 -11.97 10.76 -14.70
CA LEU A 207 -12.09 9.33 -14.99
C LEU A 207 -11.73 8.99 -16.43
N ARG A 208 -12.13 9.84 -17.38
CA ARG A 208 -11.81 9.67 -18.79
C ARG A 208 -10.31 9.79 -19.03
N ILE A 209 -9.67 10.83 -18.47
CA ILE A 209 -8.21 11.03 -18.58
C ILE A 209 -7.47 9.84 -17.95
N LEU A 210 -7.88 9.40 -16.75
CA LEU A 210 -7.26 8.26 -16.07
C LEU A 210 -7.40 6.96 -16.88
N PHE A 211 -8.54 6.77 -17.56
CA PHE A 211 -8.78 5.63 -18.42
C PHE A 211 -7.93 5.69 -19.69
N ASP A 212 -7.84 6.86 -20.34
CA ASP A 212 -7.03 7.05 -21.54
C ASP A 212 -5.53 6.83 -21.23
N ASP A 213 -5.03 7.38 -20.11
CA ASP A 213 -3.65 7.15 -19.63
C ASP A 213 -3.41 5.68 -19.29
N PHE A 214 -4.37 5.01 -18.65
CA PHE A 214 -4.31 3.58 -18.34
C PHE A 214 -4.16 2.75 -19.63
N VAL A 215 -5.04 2.97 -20.61
CA VAL A 215 -4.99 2.25 -21.90
C VAL A 215 -3.66 2.52 -22.61
N GLN A 216 -3.17 3.76 -22.59
CA GLN A 216 -1.91 4.13 -23.23
C GLN A 216 -0.69 3.49 -22.55
N CYS A 217 -0.66 3.43 -21.21
CA CYS A 217 0.42 2.79 -20.46
C CYS A 217 0.48 1.28 -20.76
N TYR A 218 -0.66 0.59 -20.71
CA TYR A 218 -0.71 -0.87 -20.87
C TYR A 218 -0.61 -1.34 -22.33
N ARG A 219 -0.54 -0.42 -23.30
CA ARG A 219 -0.13 -0.75 -24.68
C ARG A 219 1.35 -1.11 -24.78
N TYR A 220 2.18 -0.64 -23.85
CA TYR A 220 3.58 -1.02 -23.79
C TYR A 220 3.74 -2.40 -23.15
N GLN A 221 4.06 -3.40 -23.99
CA GLN A 221 4.11 -4.83 -23.61
C GLN A 221 5.01 -5.13 -22.40
N PRO A 222 6.22 -4.57 -22.28
CA PRO A 222 7.06 -4.83 -21.11
C PRO A 222 6.43 -4.33 -19.81
N LEU A 223 5.76 -3.17 -19.83
CA LEU A 223 5.06 -2.67 -18.64
C LEU A 223 3.90 -3.58 -18.28
N LEU A 224 3.11 -4.05 -19.25
CA LEU A 224 2.04 -5.02 -18.99
C LEU A 224 2.58 -6.32 -18.36
N ALA A 225 3.69 -6.86 -18.88
CA ALA A 225 4.32 -8.06 -18.35
C ALA A 225 4.81 -7.86 -16.90
N TRP A 226 5.48 -6.74 -16.63
CA TRP A 226 5.93 -6.39 -15.29
C TRP A 226 4.76 -6.19 -14.33
N SER A 227 3.72 -5.45 -14.73
CA SER A 227 2.53 -5.27 -13.90
C SER A 227 1.83 -6.59 -13.57
N LEU A 228 1.73 -7.50 -14.55
CA LEU A 228 1.15 -8.83 -14.33
C LEU A 228 2.00 -9.65 -13.35
N TRP A 229 3.33 -9.61 -13.51
CA TRP A 229 4.25 -10.26 -12.59
C TRP A 229 4.12 -9.72 -11.16
N TRP A 230 4.11 -8.39 -11.00
CA TRP A 230 3.92 -7.74 -9.70
C TRP A 230 2.59 -8.12 -9.05
N ALA A 231 1.51 -8.15 -9.85
CA ALA A 231 0.20 -8.56 -9.37
C ALA A 231 0.18 -10.02 -8.90
N LEU A 232 0.74 -10.95 -9.70
CA LEU A 232 0.79 -12.37 -9.37
C LEU A 232 1.70 -12.65 -8.16
N ALA A 233 2.88 -12.05 -8.10
CA ALA A 233 3.82 -12.21 -6.99
C ALA A 233 3.23 -11.68 -5.68
N THR A 234 2.66 -10.47 -5.71
CA THR A 234 2.05 -9.85 -4.52
C THR A 234 0.82 -10.63 -4.06
N CYS A 235 -0.01 -11.11 -4.99
CA CYS A 235 -1.16 -11.97 -4.70
C CYS A 235 -0.71 -13.27 -4.02
N GLY A 236 0.27 -13.97 -4.58
CA GLY A 236 0.82 -15.20 -4.00
C GLY A 236 1.39 -14.98 -2.60
N TYR A 237 2.09 -13.86 -2.39
CA TYR A 237 2.61 -13.48 -1.07
C TYR A 237 1.50 -13.25 -0.04
N PHE A 238 0.48 -12.47 -0.37
CA PHE A 238 -0.66 -12.25 0.53
C PHE A 238 -1.43 -13.53 0.82
N GLN A 239 -1.61 -14.39 -0.18
CA GLN A 239 -2.25 -15.69 0.02
C GLN A 239 -1.48 -16.55 1.03
N VAL A 240 -0.15 -16.66 0.90
CA VAL A 240 0.65 -17.45 1.86
C VAL A 240 0.56 -16.85 3.26
N ILE A 241 0.66 -15.53 3.42
CA ILE A 241 0.63 -14.89 4.75
C ILE A 241 -0.71 -15.02 5.43
N ASN A 242 -1.81 -14.78 4.70
CA ASN A 242 -3.15 -14.85 5.28
C ASN A 242 -3.50 -16.27 5.71
N TYR A 243 -3.08 -17.29 4.95
CA TYR A 243 -3.41 -18.68 5.26
C TYR A 243 -2.36 -19.42 6.10
N ALA A 244 -1.15 -18.86 6.31
CA ALA A 244 -0.09 -19.51 7.07
C ALA A 244 -0.50 -19.86 8.50
N GLN A 245 -1.14 -18.91 9.21
CA GLN A 245 -1.58 -19.15 10.59
C GLN A 245 -2.65 -20.24 10.67
N ALA A 246 -3.60 -20.25 9.72
CA ALA A 246 -4.63 -21.29 9.64
C ALA A 246 -4.01 -22.65 9.33
N LEU A 247 -3.02 -22.71 8.44
CA LEU A 247 -2.28 -23.94 8.15
C LEU A 247 -1.56 -24.47 9.39
N TRP A 248 -0.87 -23.60 10.14
CA TRP A 248 -0.17 -23.99 11.36
C TRP A 248 -1.11 -24.53 12.43
N GLU A 249 -2.29 -23.92 12.59
CA GLU A 249 -3.33 -24.41 13.51
C GLU A 249 -3.83 -25.81 13.14
N ASN A 250 -3.92 -26.12 11.84
CA ASN A 250 -4.29 -27.46 11.39
C ASN A 250 -3.17 -28.50 11.59
N VAL A 251 -1.92 -28.09 11.42
CA VAL A 251 -0.75 -28.98 11.60
C VAL A 251 -0.49 -29.24 13.09
N ARG A 252 -0.63 -28.20 13.92
CA ARG A 252 -0.42 -28.27 15.36
C ARG A 252 -1.44 -27.37 16.09
N PRO A 253 -2.54 -27.95 16.60
CA PRO A 253 -3.58 -27.19 17.29
C PRO A 253 -3.07 -26.47 18.54
N SER A 254 -3.50 -25.21 18.69
CA SER A 254 -3.15 -24.31 19.79
C SER A 254 -3.64 -24.78 21.17
N HIS A 255 -4.69 -25.59 21.20
CA HIS A 255 -5.30 -26.06 22.45
C HIS A 255 -4.42 -27.09 23.18
N ASP A 256 -3.61 -27.84 22.44
CA ASP A 256 -2.85 -28.99 22.97
C ASP A 256 -1.33 -28.70 23.06
N TYR A 257 -0.86 -27.62 22.42
CA TYR A 257 0.57 -27.31 22.32
C TYR A 257 0.86 -25.81 22.40
N GLU A 258 2.06 -25.48 22.88
CA GLU A 258 2.58 -24.12 22.83
C GLU A 258 2.77 -23.62 21.38
N ILE A 259 2.31 -22.39 21.15
CA ILE A 259 2.34 -21.70 19.86
C ILE A 259 3.57 -20.80 19.80
N TYR A 260 4.31 -20.82 18.69
CA TYR A 260 5.49 -19.96 18.49
C TYR A 260 5.35 -18.99 17.29
N ASN A 261 4.13 -18.81 16.80
CA ASN A 261 3.82 -18.04 15.59
C ASN A 261 4.41 -16.62 15.60
N GLY A 262 4.36 -15.92 16.74
CA GLY A 262 4.89 -14.55 16.82
C GLY A 262 6.42 -14.48 16.75
N TYR A 263 7.15 -15.49 17.24
CA TYR A 263 8.61 -15.56 17.04
C TYR A 263 8.94 -15.80 15.57
N VAL A 264 8.21 -16.69 14.91
CA VAL A 264 8.39 -17.01 13.48
C VAL A 264 8.13 -15.76 12.63
N GLU A 265 7.06 -15.03 12.92
CA GLU A 265 6.73 -13.77 12.25
C GLU A 265 7.84 -12.73 12.45
N THR A 266 8.30 -12.53 13.69
CA THR A 266 9.41 -11.61 14.02
C THR A 266 10.68 -11.96 13.25
N LEU A 267 11.08 -13.23 13.29
CA LEU A 267 12.29 -13.72 12.64
C LEU A 267 12.20 -13.58 11.12
N SER A 268 11.04 -13.88 10.54
CA SER A 268 10.79 -13.71 9.10
C SER A 268 10.88 -12.25 8.64
N THR A 269 10.37 -11.31 9.45
CA THR A 269 10.43 -9.87 9.17
C THR A 269 11.85 -9.34 9.22
N VAL A 270 12.63 -9.74 10.25
CA VAL A 270 14.04 -9.35 10.39
C VAL A 270 14.88 -9.93 9.25
N LEU A 271 14.72 -11.22 8.95
CA LEU A 271 15.46 -11.85 7.84
C LEU A 271 15.06 -11.27 6.47
N GLY A 272 13.79 -10.93 6.27
CA GLY A 272 13.33 -10.24 5.06
C GLY A 272 13.97 -8.86 4.90
N ALA A 273 14.06 -8.08 5.98
CA ALA A 273 14.74 -6.79 5.97
C ALA A 273 16.24 -6.94 5.67
N LEU A 274 16.92 -7.92 6.29
CA LEU A 274 18.32 -8.22 6.01
C LEU A 274 18.54 -8.66 4.56
N ALA A 275 17.63 -9.49 4.01
CA ALA A 275 17.70 -9.93 2.62
C ALA A 275 17.57 -8.74 1.64
N ALA A 276 16.65 -7.82 1.90
CA ALA A 276 16.49 -6.60 1.09
C ALA A 276 17.73 -5.70 1.17
N LEU A 277 18.33 -5.54 2.36
CA LEU A 277 19.59 -4.79 2.51
C LEU A 277 20.74 -5.44 1.76
N LEU A 278 20.85 -6.77 1.81
CA LEU A 278 21.94 -7.51 1.17
C LEU A 278 21.98 -7.28 -0.34
N VAL A 279 20.82 -7.20 -1.01
CA VAL A 279 20.72 -6.90 -2.45
C VAL A 279 21.41 -5.58 -2.81
N GLY A 280 21.29 -4.56 -1.95
CA GLY A 280 21.91 -3.25 -2.16
C GLY A 280 23.43 -3.22 -1.94
N TYR A 281 23.99 -4.17 -1.20
CA TYR A 281 25.44 -4.27 -0.95
C TYR A 281 26.15 -5.27 -1.87
N LEU A 282 25.42 -6.17 -2.51
CA LEU A 282 25.99 -7.17 -3.41
C LEU A 282 26.45 -6.50 -4.73
N PRO A 283 27.73 -6.67 -5.14
CA PRO A 283 28.25 -6.12 -6.38
C PRO A 283 27.79 -6.96 -7.59
N VAL A 284 26.48 -7.15 -7.75
CA VAL A 284 25.87 -7.98 -8.79
C VAL A 284 25.23 -7.10 -9.86
N CYS A 285 25.52 -7.37 -11.12
CA CYS A 285 24.83 -6.74 -12.24
C CYS A 285 23.41 -7.31 -12.39
N TRP A 286 22.45 -6.73 -11.68
CA TRP A 286 21.04 -7.14 -11.71
C TRP A 286 20.40 -7.04 -13.10
N ALA A 287 20.91 -6.18 -13.98
CA ALA A 287 20.46 -6.12 -15.38
C ALA A 287 20.74 -7.42 -16.17
N LEU A 288 21.75 -8.20 -15.80
CA LEU A 288 22.13 -9.44 -16.48
C LEU A 288 21.60 -10.68 -15.74
N TRP A 289 21.71 -10.68 -14.41
CA TRP A 289 21.37 -11.83 -13.57
C TRP A 289 19.97 -11.75 -12.96
N GLY A 290 19.29 -10.61 -13.07
CA GLY A 290 17.98 -10.35 -12.46
C GLY A 290 16.93 -11.36 -12.90
N GLU A 291 16.75 -11.58 -14.21
CA GLU A 291 15.75 -12.53 -14.71
C GLU A 291 16.00 -13.98 -14.23
N LEU A 292 17.26 -14.41 -14.24
CA LEU A 292 17.63 -15.73 -13.72
C LEU A 292 17.37 -15.83 -12.21
N ALA A 293 17.73 -14.79 -11.46
CA ALA A 293 17.46 -14.71 -10.02
C ALA A 293 15.96 -14.75 -9.75
N LEU A 294 15.14 -14.00 -10.50
CA LEU A 294 13.68 -14.01 -10.38
C LEU A 294 13.11 -15.40 -10.59
N CYS A 295 13.58 -16.12 -11.63
CA CYS A 295 13.16 -17.49 -11.89
C CYS A 295 13.56 -18.45 -10.74
N ALA A 296 14.82 -18.41 -10.32
CA ALA A 296 15.34 -19.29 -9.27
C ALA A 296 14.68 -19.05 -7.90
N LEU A 297 14.52 -17.78 -7.51
CA LEU A 297 13.87 -17.39 -6.26
C LEU A 297 12.37 -17.72 -6.30
N SER A 298 11.71 -17.58 -7.45
CA SER A 298 10.31 -17.99 -7.62
C SER A 298 10.14 -19.50 -7.49
N LEU A 299 11.05 -20.30 -8.06
CA LEU A 299 11.06 -21.76 -7.89
C LEU A 299 11.29 -22.14 -6.42
N LEU A 300 12.22 -21.46 -5.74
CA LEU A 300 12.48 -21.67 -4.31
C LEU A 300 11.23 -21.38 -3.46
N MET A 301 10.53 -20.27 -3.74
CA MET A 301 9.27 -19.95 -3.06
C MET A 301 8.21 -21.04 -3.28
N ALA A 302 8.07 -21.55 -4.50
CA ALA A 302 7.14 -22.64 -4.79
C ALA A 302 7.47 -23.92 -4.00
N VAL A 303 8.75 -24.28 -3.90
CA VAL A 303 9.23 -25.41 -3.09
C VAL A 303 8.90 -25.19 -1.61
N CYS A 304 9.15 -23.99 -1.06
CA CYS A 304 8.81 -23.68 0.33
C CYS A 304 7.31 -23.89 0.62
N VAL A 305 6.43 -23.40 -0.27
CA VAL A 305 4.98 -23.59 -0.11
C VAL A 305 4.60 -25.07 -0.19
N PHE A 306 5.16 -25.82 -1.13
CA PHE A 306 4.90 -27.26 -1.26
C PHE A 306 5.36 -28.04 -0.01
N VAL A 307 6.51 -27.69 0.56
CA VAL A 307 7.01 -28.27 1.81
C VAL A 307 6.09 -27.97 2.99
N MET A 308 5.57 -26.74 3.07
CA MET A 308 4.63 -26.34 4.13
C MET A 308 3.34 -27.17 4.13
N ASP A 309 2.83 -27.55 2.96
CA ASP A 309 1.59 -28.33 2.83
C ASP A 309 1.80 -29.83 3.04
N THR A 310 2.89 -30.39 2.49
CA THR A 310 3.07 -31.85 2.42
C THR A 310 3.62 -32.49 3.69
N LEU A 311 4.61 -31.87 4.34
CA LEU A 311 5.38 -32.55 5.40
C LEU A 311 4.70 -32.54 6.77
N ARG A 312 3.59 -31.79 6.94
CA ARG A 312 2.76 -31.70 8.15
C ARG A 312 3.56 -31.67 9.47
N ASN A 313 4.72 -31.00 9.45
CA ASN A 313 5.59 -30.83 10.60
C ASN A 313 5.78 -29.34 10.85
N ILE A 314 5.38 -28.89 12.03
CA ILE A 314 5.36 -27.47 12.37
C ILE A 314 6.72 -26.77 12.22
N TRP A 315 7.83 -27.44 12.56
CA TRP A 315 9.17 -26.85 12.49
C TRP A 315 9.62 -26.64 11.04
N LEU A 316 9.26 -27.58 10.17
CA LEU A 316 9.50 -27.47 8.72
C LEU A 316 8.59 -26.40 8.11
N CYS A 317 7.32 -26.31 8.54
CA CYS A 317 6.41 -25.24 8.12
C CYS A 317 6.93 -23.86 8.53
N TYR A 318 7.40 -23.69 9.76
CA TYR A 318 7.97 -22.43 10.25
C TYR A 318 9.24 -22.05 9.50
N SER A 319 10.17 -22.99 9.34
CA SER A 319 11.43 -22.74 8.63
C SER A 319 11.19 -22.38 7.17
N SER A 320 10.27 -23.08 6.50
CA SER A 320 9.91 -22.83 5.10
C SER A 320 9.18 -21.50 4.93
N TYR A 321 8.33 -21.10 5.88
CA TYR A 321 7.67 -19.79 5.88
C TYR A 321 8.67 -18.64 6.04
N ILE A 322 9.63 -18.78 6.97
CA ILE A 322 10.70 -17.80 7.17
C ILE A 322 11.51 -17.64 5.88
N LEU A 323 11.90 -18.76 5.27
CA LEU A 323 12.65 -18.77 4.02
C LEU A 323 11.83 -18.15 2.87
N PHE A 324 10.55 -18.49 2.76
CA PHE A 324 9.62 -17.92 1.77
C PHE A 324 9.57 -16.40 1.89
N ARG A 325 9.34 -15.85 3.10
CA ARG A 325 9.29 -14.40 3.32
C ARG A 325 10.60 -13.70 3.00
N ALA A 326 11.73 -14.25 3.42
CA ALA A 326 13.04 -13.69 3.12
C ALA A 326 13.32 -13.70 1.61
N THR A 327 12.97 -14.80 0.93
CA THR A 327 13.11 -14.97 -0.53
C THR A 327 12.23 -13.97 -1.29
N TYR A 328 10.98 -13.77 -0.86
CA TYR A 328 10.08 -12.80 -1.45
C TYR A 328 10.61 -11.36 -1.32
N MET A 329 11.10 -10.97 -0.13
CA MET A 329 11.68 -9.65 0.08
C MET A 329 12.95 -9.44 -0.74
N LEU A 330 13.73 -10.49 -0.99
CA LEU A 330 14.86 -10.43 -1.90
C LEU A 330 14.40 -10.26 -3.36
N LEU A 331 13.47 -11.10 -3.81
CA LEU A 331 12.90 -11.10 -5.15
C LEU A 331 12.33 -9.73 -5.54
N ILE A 332 11.55 -9.12 -4.65
CA ILE A 332 10.91 -7.82 -4.89
C ILE A 332 11.91 -6.64 -4.89
N THR A 333 13.08 -6.81 -4.27
CA THR A 333 14.14 -5.80 -4.27
C THR A 333 15.04 -5.92 -5.51
N VAL A 334 15.11 -7.12 -6.10
CA VAL A 334 15.86 -7.41 -7.33
C VAL A 334 15.08 -7.00 -8.59
N ALA A 335 13.75 -7.15 -8.55
CA ALA A 335 12.83 -6.79 -9.63
C ALA A 335 12.73 -5.28 -9.86
#